data_AF-A0A1W9HSG2-F1
#
_entry.id   AF-A0A1W9HSG2-F1
#
_cell.length_a   1.000
_cell.length_b   1.000
_cell.length_c   1.000
_cell.angle_alpha   90.00
_cell.angle_beta   90.00
_cell.angle_gamma   90.00
#
_symmetry.space_group_name_H-M   'P 1'
#
loop_
_entity.id
_entity.type
_entity.pdbx_description
1 polymer ?
#
loop_
_entity_poly.entity_id
_entity_poly.type
_entity_poly.pdbx_seq_one_letter_code
_entity_poly.pdbx_strand_id
1 'polypeptide(L)'
;MFYDSKTLKVSSAETGSKMFIEGSALVDVSKNPHMAVGWAYAIYSSTDATTSTTTVSSSDMGPKFTWFIDKKEHWSLSLTYNLIGTGTYSTGSSDTWRGTSLKADVGWGPPLGDNSFLGIRLNYYSATYTESLAGGTSYSQVSYARSFIYPSVFVSYRM
;
A
#
# COMPACT_ATOMS: atom_id res chain seq x y z
N MET A 1 18.75 10.32 -8.18
CA MET A 1 18.53 8.91 -7.81
C MET A 1 18.55 8.84 -6.29
N PHE A 2 17.39 8.85 -5.65
CA PHE A 2 17.29 8.72 -4.19
C PHE A 2 16.86 7.29 -3.87
N TYR A 3 17.76 6.56 -3.23
CA TYR A 3 17.59 5.19 -2.78
C TYR A 3 17.23 5.28 -1.29
N ASP A 4 15.96 5.06 -0.93
CA ASP A 4 15.58 5.01 0.50
C ASP A 4 15.82 3.58 1.03
N SER A 5 17.09 3.20 1.15
CA SER A 5 17.48 2.10 2.02
C SER A 5 17.68 2.68 3.42
N LYS A 6 16.60 2.72 4.23
CA LYS A 6 16.76 2.98 5.66
C LYS A 6 17.54 1.83 6.29
N THR A 7 18.86 1.97 6.36
CA THR A 7 19.70 1.21 7.29
C THR A 7 19.20 1.54 8.69
N LEU A 8 18.81 0.53 9.48
CA LEU A 8 18.44 0.68 10.88
C LEU A 8 19.68 1.14 11.68
N LYS A 9 19.98 2.44 11.63
CA LYS A 9 20.89 3.09 12.56
C LYS A 9 20.07 3.35 13.82
N VAL A 10 20.30 2.53 14.85
CA VAL A 10 19.83 2.81 16.21
C VAL A 10 20.63 4.01 16.72
N SER A 11 20.15 5.21 16.39
CA SER A 11 20.58 6.48 16.98
C SER A 11 19.41 6.98 17.82
N SER A 12 19.69 7.33 19.07
CA SER A 12 18.75 7.49 20.18
C SER A 12 17.83 8.73 20.13
N ALA A 13 17.46 9.22 18.95
CA ALA A 13 16.60 10.41 18.83
C ALA A 13 15.63 10.44 17.64
N GLU A 14 15.44 9.33 16.91
CA GLU A 14 14.50 9.30 15.78
C GLU A 14 13.20 8.56 16.17
N THR A 15 12.11 9.31 16.38
CA THR A 15 10.78 8.74 16.57
C THR A 15 10.07 8.75 15.22
N GLY A 16 9.88 7.58 14.61
CA GLY A 16 9.19 7.42 13.34
C GLY A 16 7.95 6.55 13.47
N SER A 17 6.83 6.95 12.87
CA SER A 17 5.61 6.13 12.79
C SER A 17 5.25 5.89 11.33
N LYS A 18 4.86 4.64 11.00
CA LYS A 18 4.41 4.24 9.67
C LYS A 18 3.09 3.48 9.81
N MET A 19 2.12 3.84 8.99
CA MET A 19 0.81 3.20 8.95
C MET A 19 0.43 2.93 7.50
N PHE A 20 -0.08 1.74 7.23
CA PHE A 20 -0.65 1.36 5.94
C PHE A 20 -1.99 0.69 6.19
N ILE A 21 -3.04 1.21 5.59
CA ILE A 21 -4.40 0.68 5.66
C ILE A 21 -4.89 0.44 4.25
N GLU A 22 -5.51 -0.69 4.00
CA GLU A 22 -6.11 -1.02 2.71
C GLU A 22 -7.52 -1.58 2.91
N GLY A 23 -8.46 -1.07 2.13
CA GLY A 23 -9.77 -1.67 1.90
C GLY A 23 -9.90 -2.10 0.45
N SER A 24 -10.57 -3.23 0.20
CA SER A 24 -10.87 -3.67 -1.16
C SER A 24 -12.23 -4.33 -1.24
N ALA A 25 -12.97 -4.04 -2.31
CA ALA A 25 -14.18 -4.75 -2.68
C ALA A 25 -13.87 -5.66 -3.88
N LEU A 26 -14.15 -6.96 -3.75
CA LEU A 26 -13.84 -7.98 -4.76
C LEU A 26 -15.11 -8.74 -5.15
N VAL A 27 -15.16 -9.20 -6.39
CA VAL A 27 -16.17 -10.11 -6.92
C VAL A 27 -15.49 -11.35 -7.46
N ASP A 28 -16.08 -12.52 -7.17
CA ASP A 28 -15.58 -13.78 -7.69
C ASP A 28 -15.89 -13.89 -9.19
N VAL A 29 -14.84 -14.08 -9.98
CA VAL A 29 -14.93 -14.20 -11.44
C VAL A 29 -15.03 -15.66 -11.86
N SER A 30 -14.41 -16.56 -11.10
CA SER A 30 -14.46 -17.99 -11.38
C SER A 30 -14.43 -18.80 -10.10
N LYS A 31 -15.16 -19.92 -10.12
CA LYS A 31 -15.14 -20.95 -9.08
C LYS A 31 -14.01 -21.96 -9.31
N ASN A 32 -13.35 -21.96 -10.47
CA ASN A 32 -12.19 -22.81 -10.76
C ASN A 32 -11.42 -22.25 -11.98
N PRO A 33 -10.25 -21.59 -11.80
CA PRO A 33 -9.58 -21.29 -10.53
C PRO A 33 -10.39 -20.30 -9.68
N HIS A 34 -10.26 -20.39 -8.34
CA HIS A 34 -10.90 -19.45 -7.41
C HIS A 34 -10.21 -18.09 -7.53
N MET A 35 -10.80 -17.21 -8.33
CA MET A 35 -10.26 -15.89 -8.64
C MET A 35 -11.28 -14.82 -8.32
N ALA A 36 -10.81 -13.76 -7.69
CA ALA A 36 -11.59 -12.57 -7.42
C ALA A 36 -10.90 -11.35 -8.03
N VAL A 37 -11.69 -10.41 -8.53
CA VAL A 37 -11.21 -9.13 -9.04
C VAL A 37 -12.01 -8.00 -8.44
N GLY A 38 -11.44 -6.82 -8.35
CA GLY A 38 -12.20 -5.66 -7.91
C GLY A 38 -11.33 -4.43 -7.75
N TRP A 39 -11.67 -3.60 -6.78
CA TRP A 39 -11.02 -2.31 -6.57
C TRP A 39 -10.49 -2.20 -5.15
N ALA A 40 -9.27 -1.70 -5.03
CA ALA A 40 -8.61 -1.44 -3.77
C ALA A 40 -8.39 0.06 -3.57
N TYR A 41 -8.46 0.48 -2.32
CA TYR A 41 -8.10 1.80 -1.84
C TYR A 41 -7.15 1.63 -0.66
N ALA A 42 -5.97 2.22 -0.76
CA ALA A 42 -4.94 2.16 0.25
C ALA A 42 -4.56 3.58 0.71
N ILE A 43 -4.31 3.70 2.01
CA ILE A 43 -3.75 4.89 2.64
C ILE A 43 -2.43 4.48 3.27
N TYR A 44 -1.40 5.26 2.99
CA TYR A 44 -0.12 5.17 3.65
C TYR A 44 0.21 6.49 4.33
N SER A 45 0.77 6.43 5.53
CA SER A 45 1.35 7.60 6.19
C SER A 45 2.64 7.23 6.89
N SER A 46 3.60 8.15 6.86
CA SER A 46 4.87 8.06 7.57
C SER A 46 5.18 9.42 8.16
N THR A 47 5.49 9.44 9.44
CA THR A 47 6.03 10.63 10.12
C THR A 47 7.41 10.28 10.63
N ASP A 48 8.41 11.03 10.21
CA ASP A 48 9.77 10.95 10.73
C ASP A 48 10.05 12.23 11.53
N ALA A 49 10.30 12.10 12.84
CA ALA A 49 10.70 13.22 13.69
C ALA A 49 12.21 13.15 13.92
N THR A 50 12.96 14.02 13.24
CA THR A 50 14.37 14.30 13.52
C THR A 50 14.48 15.73 14.08
N THR A 51 15.18 16.66 13.44
CA THR A 51 15.24 18.08 13.83
C THR A 51 14.00 18.87 13.37
N SER A 52 13.27 18.34 12.38
CA SER A 52 11.97 18.81 11.91
C SER A 52 11.06 17.62 11.61
N THR A 53 9.75 17.77 11.83
CA THR A 53 8.76 16.71 11.55
C THR A 53 8.48 16.65 10.06
N THR A 54 8.81 15.54 9.41
CA THR A 54 8.48 15.27 8.01
C THR A 54 7.32 14.28 7.96
N THR A 55 6.19 14.68 7.38
CA THR A 55 5.04 13.80 7.17
C THR A 55 4.85 13.54 5.68
N VAL A 56 4.84 12.26 5.32
CA VAL A 56 4.47 11.74 4.00
C VAL A 56 3.13 11.03 4.15
N SER A 57 2.11 11.45 3.41
CA SER A 57 0.85 10.73 3.31
C SER A 57 0.60 10.39 1.84
N SER A 58 0.16 9.18 1.53
CA SER A 58 -0.32 8.84 0.20
C SER A 58 -1.66 8.12 0.24
N SER A 59 -2.49 8.38 -0.76
CA SER A 59 -3.67 7.57 -1.05
C SER A 59 -3.53 7.00 -2.45
N ASP A 60 -3.69 5.69 -2.53
CA ASP A 60 -3.51 4.90 -3.74
C ASP A 60 -4.80 4.13 -4.03
N MET A 61 -5.23 4.10 -5.29
CA MET A 61 -6.36 3.26 -5.68
C MET A 61 -6.21 2.64 -7.06
N GLY A 62 -6.77 1.46 -7.22
CA GLY A 62 -6.77 0.78 -8.50
C GLY A 62 -7.32 -0.64 -8.47
N PRO A 63 -7.29 -1.31 -9.63
CA PRO A 63 -7.73 -2.70 -9.74
C PRO A 63 -6.87 -3.64 -8.89
N LYS A 64 -7.54 -4.60 -8.27
CA LYS A 64 -6.95 -5.70 -7.51
C LYS A 64 -7.41 -7.04 -8.08
N PHE A 65 -6.46 -7.95 -8.21
CA PHE A 65 -6.65 -9.34 -8.60
C PHE A 65 -6.21 -10.22 -7.44
N THR A 66 -7.05 -11.16 -7.03
CA THR A 66 -6.74 -12.13 -5.98
C THR A 66 -6.97 -13.52 -6.52
N TRP A 67 -5.96 -14.38 -6.36
CA TRP A 67 -6.01 -15.79 -6.67
C TRP A 67 -5.92 -16.59 -5.37
N PHE A 68 -6.93 -17.42 -5.11
CA PHE A 68 -6.92 -18.36 -4.01
C PHE A 68 -6.27 -19.68 -4.44
N ILE A 69 -5.22 -20.07 -3.72
CA ILE A 69 -4.36 -21.20 -4.07
C ILE A 69 -5.03 -22.52 -3.69
N ASP A 70 -5.71 -22.56 -2.55
CA ASP A 70 -6.40 -23.74 -2.05
C ASP A 70 -7.93 -23.60 -2.18
N LYS A 71 -8.62 -24.74 -2.27
CA LYS A 71 -10.10 -24.80 -2.35
C LYS A 71 -10.80 -24.24 -1.12
N LYS A 72 -10.10 -24.18 0.02
CA LYS A 72 -10.58 -23.58 1.27
C LYS A 72 -10.21 -22.11 1.37
N GLU A 73 -9.51 -21.57 0.37
CA GLU A 73 -9.20 -20.16 0.20
C GLU A 73 -8.47 -19.55 1.42
N HIS A 74 -7.70 -20.38 2.12
CA HIS A 74 -6.84 -19.94 3.20
C HIS A 74 -5.64 -19.17 2.67
N TRP A 75 -5.09 -19.66 1.55
CA TRP A 75 -3.94 -19.06 0.89
C TRP A 75 -4.38 -18.21 -0.28
N SER A 76 -3.93 -16.96 -0.30
CA SER A 76 -4.22 -16.02 -1.37
C SER A 76 -2.95 -15.35 -1.87
N LEU A 77 -2.83 -15.22 -3.18
CA LEU A 77 -1.90 -14.30 -3.84
C LEU A 77 -2.70 -13.16 -4.43
N SER A 78 -2.37 -11.92 -4.10
CA SER A 78 -3.00 -10.76 -4.72
C SER A 78 -2.01 -9.84 -5.41
N LEU A 79 -2.48 -9.17 -6.45
CA LEU A 79 -1.78 -8.11 -7.16
C LEU A 79 -2.72 -6.91 -7.28
N THR A 80 -2.24 -5.74 -6.88
CA THR A 80 -2.96 -4.47 -6.99
C THR A 80 -2.12 -3.50 -7.79
N TYR A 81 -2.71 -2.86 -8.79
CA TYR A 81 -2.05 -1.82 -9.57
C TYR A 81 -2.80 -0.50 -9.38
N ASN A 82 -2.26 0.39 -8.55
CA ASN A 82 -2.86 1.66 -8.26
C ASN A 82 -2.48 2.68 -9.33
N LEU A 83 -3.49 3.11 -10.09
CA LEU A 83 -3.37 4.09 -11.17
C LEU A 83 -3.32 5.52 -10.65
N ILE A 84 -3.92 5.75 -9.48
CA ILE A 84 -4.05 7.08 -8.87
C ILE A 84 -3.35 7.02 -7.51
N GLY A 85 -2.07 7.35 -7.49
CA GLY A 85 -1.33 7.62 -6.27
C GLY A 85 -1.18 9.12 -6.05
N THR A 86 -1.78 9.66 -4.99
CA THR A 86 -1.58 11.05 -4.56
C THR A 86 -0.79 11.06 -3.26
N GLY A 87 0.44 11.58 -3.30
CA GLY A 87 1.28 11.80 -2.14
C GLY A 87 1.22 13.26 -1.68
N THR A 88 1.32 13.53 -0.39
CA THR A 88 1.57 14.86 0.18
C THR A 88 2.87 14.80 0.96
N TYR A 89 3.79 15.70 0.66
CA TYR A 89 5.04 15.90 1.40
C TYR A 89 4.99 17.26 2.09
N SER A 90 5.17 17.30 3.41
CA SER A 90 5.16 18.54 4.19
C SER A 90 6.46 18.72 4.98
N THR A 91 7.24 19.74 4.59
CA THR A 91 8.37 20.31 5.35
C THR A 91 8.32 21.85 5.29
N GLY A 92 7.19 22.44 5.68
CA GLY A 92 6.96 23.89 5.66
C GLY A 92 6.15 24.39 4.45
N SER A 93 6.24 23.68 3.32
CA SER A 93 5.34 23.81 2.15
C SER A 93 4.79 22.43 1.77
N SER A 94 3.52 22.36 1.38
CA SER A 94 2.85 21.11 0.99
C SER A 94 2.94 20.89 -0.52
N ASP A 95 3.73 19.90 -0.94
CA ASP A 95 3.80 19.48 -2.35
C ASP A 95 2.94 18.22 -2.57
N THR A 96 2.14 18.22 -3.63
CA THR A 96 1.33 17.06 -4.02
C THR A 96 2.03 16.27 -5.11
N TRP A 97 2.36 15.01 -4.85
CA TRP A 97 2.98 14.11 -5.82
C TRP A 97 1.94 13.22 -6.49
N ARG A 98 2.10 13.00 -7.80
CA ARG A 98 1.27 12.06 -8.58
C ARG A 98 2.12 10.94 -9.16
N GLY A 99 1.57 9.74 -9.12
CA GLY A 99 2.26 8.55 -9.56
C GLY A 99 1.37 7.33 -9.66
N THR A 100 2.04 6.20 -9.84
CA THR A 100 1.43 4.87 -9.83
C THR A 100 2.09 4.01 -8.78
N SER A 101 1.39 3.01 -8.27
CA SER A 101 1.97 2.02 -7.38
C SER A 101 1.52 0.61 -7.72
N LEU A 102 2.39 -0.35 -7.43
CA LEU A 102 2.15 -1.78 -7.57
C LEU A 102 2.30 -2.41 -6.20
N LYS A 103 1.35 -3.28 -5.85
CA LYS A 103 1.41 -4.08 -4.64
C LYS A 103 1.18 -5.54 -4.97
N ALA A 104 2.02 -6.41 -4.43
CA ALA A 104 1.79 -7.85 -4.41
C ALA A 104 1.68 -8.31 -2.96
N ASP A 105 0.78 -9.24 -2.66
CA ASP A 105 0.66 -9.81 -1.31
C ASP A 105 0.40 -11.32 -1.33
N VAL A 106 1.02 -12.01 -0.37
CA VAL A 106 0.72 -13.42 -0.06
C VAL A 106 0.09 -13.46 1.32
N GLY A 107 -1.09 -14.04 1.40
CA GLY A 107 -1.89 -14.11 2.61
C GLY A 107 -2.18 -15.53 3.05
N TRP A 108 -2.23 -15.71 4.36
CA TRP A 108 -2.83 -16.87 5.00
C TRP A 108 -3.89 -16.42 6.00
N GLY A 109 -5.12 -16.89 5.84
CA GLY A 109 -6.23 -16.58 6.75
C GLY A 109 -7.20 -17.75 6.91
N PRO A 110 -7.27 -18.39 8.09
CA PRO A 110 -8.31 -19.37 8.37
C PRO A 110 -9.69 -18.71 8.50
N PRO A 111 -10.78 -19.48 8.30
CA PRO A 111 -12.12 -19.01 8.61
C PRO A 111 -12.26 -18.76 10.12
N LEU A 112 -12.77 -17.59 10.47
CA LEU A 112 -13.19 -17.24 11.82
C LEU A 112 -14.66 -17.65 12.08
N GLY A 113 -15.45 -17.75 11.01
CA GLY A 113 -16.82 -18.25 11.00
C GLY A 113 -17.21 -18.61 9.57
N ASP A 114 -18.51 -18.72 9.28
CA ASP A 114 -18.98 -19.22 7.98
C ASP A 114 -18.63 -18.31 6.80
N ASN A 115 -18.52 -17.01 7.05
CA ASN A 115 -18.35 -15.98 6.02
C ASN A 115 -17.19 -15.00 6.30
N SER A 116 -16.44 -15.21 7.39
CA SER A 116 -15.41 -14.28 7.85
C SER A 116 -14.07 -14.97 7.98
N PHE A 117 -13.01 -14.28 7.57
CA PHE A 117 -11.63 -14.76 7.65
C PHE A 117 -10.77 -13.70 8.33
N LEU A 118 -9.89 -14.14 9.21
CA LEU A 118 -8.90 -13.32 9.88
C LEU A 118 -7.53 -13.93 9.61
N GLY A 119 -6.57 -13.12 9.17
CA GLY A 119 -5.28 -13.67 8.79
C GLY A 119 -4.17 -12.66 8.76
N ILE A 120 -3.02 -13.15 8.30
CA ILE A 120 -1.81 -12.38 8.10
C ILE A 120 -1.43 -12.36 6.63
N ARG A 121 -0.81 -11.27 6.19
CA ARG A 121 -0.29 -11.10 4.83
C ARG A 121 1.13 -10.58 4.89
N LEU A 122 1.94 -11.05 3.96
CA LEU A 122 3.20 -10.42 3.61
C LEU A 122 2.99 -9.62 2.34
N ASN A 123 3.23 -8.32 2.43
CA ASN A 123 2.99 -7.37 1.35
C ASN A 123 4.32 -6.86 0.81
N TYR A 124 4.43 -6.77 -0.51
CA TYR A 124 5.43 -5.99 -1.22
C TYR A 124 4.72 -4.81 -1.87
N TYR A 125 5.11 -3.60 -1.53
CA TYR A 125 4.58 -2.37 -2.13
C TYR A 125 5.70 -1.62 -2.83
N SER A 126 5.41 -1.11 -4.03
CA SER A 126 6.33 -0.31 -4.85
C SER A 126 5.57 0.86 -5.46
N ALA A 127 5.98 2.09 -5.20
CA ALA A 127 5.40 3.28 -5.79
C ALA A 127 6.43 4.07 -6.57
N THR A 128 5.99 4.66 -7.68
CA THR A 128 6.77 5.57 -8.52
C THR A 128 5.97 6.83 -8.76
N TYR A 129 6.54 7.97 -8.36
CA TYR A 129 5.99 9.29 -8.53
C TYR A 129 6.76 10.03 -9.62
N THR A 130 6.04 10.53 -10.61
CA THR A 130 6.59 11.16 -11.83
C THR A 130 6.33 12.66 -11.89
N GLU A 131 5.37 13.16 -11.09
CA GLU A 131 4.96 14.56 -11.10
C GLU A 131 4.87 15.09 -9.66
N SER A 132 5.30 16.33 -9.47
CA SER A 132 5.07 17.11 -8.25
C SER A 132 4.35 18.41 -8.60
N LEU A 133 3.32 18.73 -7.83
CA LEU A 133 2.62 20.01 -7.87
C LEU A 133 3.11 20.83 -6.68
N ALA A 134 4.04 21.75 -6.94
CA ALA A 134 4.54 22.69 -5.94
C ALA A 134 3.66 23.94 -5.93
N GLY A 135 3.15 24.33 -4.75
CA GLY A 135 2.37 25.57 -4.58
C GLY A 135 1.03 25.63 -5.34
N GLY A 136 0.52 24.51 -5.85
CA GLY A 136 -0.80 24.42 -6.49
C GLY A 136 -0.92 24.96 -7.92
N THR A 137 0.16 25.50 -8.52
CA THR A 137 0.09 26.23 -9.79
C THR A 137 0.89 25.64 -10.94
N SER A 138 1.88 24.76 -10.71
CA SER A 138 2.69 24.17 -11.79
C SER A 138 3.19 22.76 -11.48
N TYR A 139 3.03 21.84 -12.44
CA TYR A 139 3.60 20.50 -12.36
C TYR A 139 5.07 20.52 -12.79
N SER A 140 5.95 19.99 -11.95
CA SER A 140 7.34 19.68 -12.29
C SER A 140 7.53 18.17 -12.37
N GLN A 141 8.37 17.72 -13.31
CA GLN A 141 8.76 16.32 -13.37
C GLN A 141 9.66 15.99 -12.19
N VAL A 142 9.28 14.94 -11.44
CA VAL A 142 10.06 14.40 -10.32
C VAL A 142 10.26 12.92 -10.57
N SER A 143 11.38 12.37 -10.11
CA SER A 143 11.62 10.92 -10.15
C SER A 143 11.86 10.44 -8.72
N TYR A 144 10.79 9.97 -8.09
CA TYR A 144 10.86 9.37 -6.76
C TYR A 144 10.21 7.99 -6.79
N ALA A 145 10.97 6.98 -6.40
CA ALA A 145 10.47 5.62 -6.29
C ALA A 145 10.75 5.09 -4.90
N ARG A 146 9.83 4.29 -4.37
CA ARG A 146 10.00 3.61 -3.10
C ARG A 146 9.42 2.22 -3.13
N SER A 147 10.11 1.27 -2.50
CA SER A 147 9.61 -0.07 -2.29
C SER A 147 9.90 -0.54 -0.88
N PHE A 148 8.99 -1.32 -0.31
CA PHE A 148 9.17 -1.93 1.00
C PHE A 148 8.31 -3.17 1.17
N ILE A 149 8.78 -4.08 2.02
CA ILE A 149 8.07 -5.29 2.43
C ILE A 149 7.56 -5.08 3.86
N TYR A 150 6.32 -5.47 4.12
CA TYR A 150 5.74 -5.35 5.46
C TYR A 150 4.71 -6.47 5.74
N PRO A 151 4.70 -7.01 6.98
CA PRO A 151 3.60 -7.85 7.41
C PRO A 151 2.37 -6.98 7.71
N SER A 152 1.17 -7.55 7.51
CA SER A 152 -0.08 -6.94 7.94
C SER A 152 -1.06 -7.99 8.43
N VAL A 153 -2.01 -7.58 9.26
CA VAL A 153 -3.22 -8.37 9.54
C VAL A 153 -4.32 -7.98 8.57
N PHE A 154 -5.23 -8.89 8.27
CA PHE A 154 -6.40 -8.61 7.44
C PHE A 154 -7.64 -9.29 7.99
N VAL A 155 -8.78 -8.67 7.74
CA VAL A 155 -10.10 -9.27 7.88
C VAL A 155 -10.76 -9.26 6.51
N SER A 156 -11.41 -10.35 6.13
CA SER A 156 -12.25 -10.38 4.93
C SER A 156 -13.59 -11.02 5.23
N TYR A 157 -14.62 -10.47 4.63
CA TYR A 157 -15.98 -11.01 4.65
C TYR A 157 -16.35 -11.44 3.24
N ARG A 158 -16.94 -12.63 3.08
CA ARG A 158 -17.37 -13.19 1.81
C ARG A 158 -18.87 -13.51 1.89
N MET A 159 -19.64 -13.02 0.92
CA MET A 159 -21.09 -13.26 0.82
C MET A 159 -21.39 -14.53 0.03
#